data_AF-A0A0L8IDA8-F1
#
_entry.id   AF-A0A0L8IDA8-F1
#
_cell.length_a   1.000
_cell.length_b   1.000
_cell.length_c   1.000
_cell.angle_alpha   90.00
_cell.angle_beta   90.00
_cell.angle_gamma   90.00
#
_symmetry.space_group_name_H-M   'P 1'
#
loop_
_entity.id
_entity.type
_entity.pdbx_description
1 polymer ?
#
loop_
_entity_poly.entity_id
_entity_poly.type
_entity_poly.pdbx_seq_one_letter_code
_entity_poly.pdbx_strand_id
1 'polypeptide(L)'
;CPGRRTALVAKELRRYALGIVTLSETRLDGDGHLTKSCGKYAFFWKGRDEELRGEPGVAFTVTTTLVDKLKKFPVGINERLLFMRIPLVKGNYVILGIIRNIPRADKVIVVDDFNARVGRDFNTWTVIGNHGLGKCNSNGMLLLQMCEELRLCVTNTMFQQKNKFKTTWMHPASKEWHILDYILVRVRDRRDVQCVRVLRGTECWTDHRLVRAKVKLITKRKI
;
A
#
# COMPACT_ATOMS: atom_id res chain seq x y z
N CYS A 1 -20.04 -14.86 -1.89
CA CYS A 1 -18.84 -15.48 -2.51
C CYS A 1 -17.76 -14.42 -2.75
N PRO A 2 -16.52 -14.63 -2.26
CA PRO A 2 -15.38 -13.73 -2.50
C PRO A 2 -15.19 -13.39 -4.00
N GLY A 3 -15.53 -14.33 -4.89
CA GLY A 3 -15.31 -14.24 -6.34
C GLY A 3 -15.90 -13.03 -7.07
N ARG A 4 -17.08 -12.50 -6.68
CA ARG A 4 -17.71 -11.38 -7.44
C ARG A 4 -17.03 -10.04 -7.16
N ARG A 5 -16.68 -9.76 -5.90
CA ARG A 5 -15.95 -8.54 -5.51
C ARG A 5 -14.50 -8.60 -6.00
N THR A 6 -13.83 -9.74 -5.85
CA THR A 6 -12.45 -9.91 -6.33
C THR A 6 -12.34 -9.82 -7.85
N ALA A 7 -13.34 -10.26 -8.61
CA ALA A 7 -13.36 -10.13 -10.07
C ALA A 7 -13.41 -8.66 -10.55
N LEU A 8 -14.19 -7.81 -9.88
CA LEU A 8 -14.25 -6.38 -10.19
C LEU A 8 -12.93 -5.69 -9.87
N VAL A 9 -12.36 -5.95 -8.69
CA VAL A 9 -11.04 -5.45 -8.32
C VAL A 9 -10.01 -5.89 -9.36
N ALA A 10 -9.97 -7.18 -9.71
CA ALA A 10 -9.05 -7.71 -10.71
C ALA A 10 -9.23 -7.08 -12.10
N LYS A 11 -10.45 -6.69 -12.49
CA LYS A 11 -10.71 -5.94 -13.73
C LYS A 11 -10.02 -4.57 -13.69
N GLU A 12 -10.18 -3.80 -12.62
CA GLU A 12 -9.50 -2.51 -12.47
C GLU A 12 -7.98 -2.69 -12.39
N LEU A 13 -7.49 -3.71 -11.68
CA LEU A 13 -6.05 -3.99 -11.61
C LEU A 13 -5.47 -4.30 -12.99
N ARG A 14 -6.19 -5.04 -13.84
CA ARG A 14 -5.80 -5.29 -15.23
C ARG A 14 -5.79 -4.00 -16.04
N ARG A 15 -6.83 -3.17 -15.93
CA ARG A 15 -6.97 -1.89 -16.64
C ARG A 15 -5.78 -0.96 -16.41
N TYR A 16 -5.26 -0.91 -15.17
CA TYR A 16 -4.13 -0.06 -14.81
C TYR A 16 -2.77 -0.78 -14.80
N ALA A 17 -2.72 -2.04 -15.24
CA ALA A 17 -1.52 -2.87 -15.29
C ALA A 17 -0.72 -2.91 -13.97
N LEU A 18 -1.42 -3.07 -12.84
CA LEU A 18 -0.82 -3.04 -11.51
C LEU A 18 -0.15 -4.38 -11.18
N GLY A 19 1.09 -4.36 -10.68
CA GLY A 19 1.83 -5.59 -10.37
C GLY A 19 1.48 -6.21 -9.01
N ILE A 20 1.30 -5.32 -8.01
CA ILE A 20 0.99 -5.63 -6.61
C ILE A 20 0.00 -4.59 -6.14
N VAL A 21 -1.03 -5.01 -5.42
CA VAL A 21 -2.04 -4.15 -4.81
C VAL A 21 -2.28 -4.61 -3.38
N THR A 22 -2.43 -3.64 -2.49
CA THR A 22 -2.80 -3.83 -1.08
C THR A 22 -4.24 -3.39 -0.92
N LEU A 23 -5.03 -4.14 -0.16
CA LEU A 23 -6.42 -3.85 0.14
C LEU A 23 -6.59 -3.89 1.65
N SER A 24 -7.13 -2.82 2.22
CA SER A 24 -7.65 -2.76 3.58
C SER A 24 -9.17 -2.97 3.56
N GLU A 25 -9.75 -3.25 4.73
CA GLU A 25 -11.21 -3.33 4.91
C GLU A 25 -11.89 -4.34 3.95
N THR A 26 -11.26 -5.50 3.77
CA THR A 26 -11.74 -6.50 2.79
C THR A 26 -13.02 -7.20 3.24
N ARG A 27 -13.26 -7.25 4.56
CA ARG A 27 -14.41 -7.95 5.19
C ARG A 27 -14.51 -9.40 4.75
N LEU A 28 -13.36 -10.03 4.54
CA LEU A 28 -13.26 -11.46 4.28
C LEU A 28 -13.01 -12.17 5.60
N ASP A 29 -13.70 -13.27 5.81
CA ASP A 29 -13.53 -14.11 7.00
C ASP A 29 -12.36 -15.07 6.82
N GLY A 30 -11.71 -15.40 7.93
CA GLY A 30 -10.60 -16.33 8.00
C GLY A 30 -9.39 -15.94 7.14
N ASP A 31 -8.47 -16.88 7.01
CA ASP A 31 -7.22 -16.69 6.26
C ASP A 31 -7.29 -17.51 4.98
N GLY A 32 -6.75 -16.97 3.89
CA GLY A 32 -6.72 -17.77 2.68
C GLY A 32 -6.02 -17.14 1.50
N HIS A 33 -6.01 -17.90 0.42
CA HIS A 33 -5.50 -17.45 -0.85
C HIS A 33 -6.26 -18.08 -2.01
N LEU A 34 -6.29 -17.36 -3.14
CA LEU A 34 -6.90 -17.78 -4.40
C LEU A 34 -5.93 -17.48 -5.53
N THR A 35 -5.25 -18.51 -6.03
CA THR A 35 -4.22 -18.39 -7.08
C THR A 35 -4.72 -18.71 -8.48
N LYS A 36 -5.75 -19.55 -8.62
CA LYS A 36 -6.21 -20.10 -9.91
C LYS A 36 -7.52 -19.50 -10.44
N SER A 37 -8.24 -18.71 -9.63
CA SER A 37 -9.61 -18.27 -9.92
C SER A 37 -9.74 -16.84 -10.46
N CYS A 38 -8.66 -16.04 -10.46
CA CYS A 38 -8.73 -14.62 -10.82
C CYS A 38 -7.89 -14.22 -12.07
N GLY A 39 -7.55 -15.19 -12.92
CA GLY A 39 -6.78 -14.97 -14.15
C GLY A 39 -5.33 -14.56 -13.85
N LYS A 40 -4.93 -13.33 -14.26
CA LYS A 40 -3.56 -12.81 -14.09
C LYS A 40 -3.16 -12.55 -12.63
N TYR A 41 -4.09 -12.61 -11.69
CA TYR A 41 -3.85 -12.23 -10.30
C TYR A 41 -4.12 -13.40 -9.34
N ALA A 42 -3.29 -13.50 -8.32
CA ALA A 42 -3.52 -14.25 -7.11
C ALA A 42 -3.93 -13.31 -5.97
N PHE A 43 -4.85 -13.75 -5.14
CA PHE A 43 -5.30 -13.03 -3.95
C PHE A 43 -4.85 -13.76 -2.70
N PHE A 44 -4.40 -13.02 -1.69
CA PHE A 44 -4.02 -13.52 -0.37
C PHE A 44 -4.68 -12.61 0.67
N TRP A 45 -5.38 -13.15 1.66
CA TRP A 45 -6.04 -12.35 2.68
C TRP A 45 -5.83 -12.89 4.08
N LYS A 46 -5.91 -11.96 5.04
CA LYS A 46 -5.97 -12.23 6.47
C LYS A 46 -7.22 -11.54 6.97
N GLY A 47 -8.23 -12.34 7.28
CA GLY A 47 -9.51 -11.93 7.82
C GLY A 47 -9.58 -12.08 9.32
N ARG A 48 -10.77 -11.80 9.86
CA ARG A 48 -11.12 -12.06 11.25
C ARG A 48 -11.66 -13.47 11.42
N ASP A 49 -11.63 -13.97 12.66
CA ASP A 49 -12.36 -15.17 13.03
C ASP A 49 -13.87 -14.97 12.86
N GLU A 50 -14.58 -16.00 12.36
CA GLU A 50 -15.97 -15.94 11.91
C GLU A 50 -16.95 -15.51 13.03
N GLU A 51 -16.58 -15.72 14.29
CA GLU A 51 -17.42 -15.44 15.46
C GLU A 51 -17.51 -13.94 15.83
N LEU A 52 -16.59 -13.10 15.34
CA LEU A 52 -16.49 -11.69 15.72
C LEU A 52 -17.09 -10.77 14.63
N ARG A 53 -18.23 -10.13 14.90
CA ARG A 53 -18.85 -9.17 13.96
C ARG A 53 -18.05 -7.85 13.81
N GLY A 54 -18.00 -7.28 12.60
CA GLY A 54 -17.40 -5.97 12.30
C GLY A 54 -16.03 -6.02 11.62
N GLU A 55 -15.58 -4.90 11.01
CA GLU A 55 -14.44 -4.89 10.08
C GLU A 55 -13.08 -5.04 10.74
N PRO A 56 -12.42 -6.15 10.43
CA PRO A 56 -11.12 -6.04 9.81
C PRO A 56 -10.85 -7.14 8.77
N GLY A 57 -9.88 -6.86 7.91
CA GLY A 57 -9.43 -7.80 6.90
C GLY A 57 -8.52 -7.07 5.92
N VAL A 58 -7.37 -7.65 5.65
CA VAL A 58 -6.41 -7.13 4.68
C VAL A 58 -6.18 -8.14 3.59
N ALA A 59 -5.83 -7.68 2.39
CA ALA A 59 -5.43 -8.55 1.30
C ALA A 59 -4.28 -7.98 0.47
N PHE A 60 -3.48 -8.89 -0.09
CA PHE A 60 -2.67 -8.60 -1.25
C PHE A 60 -3.30 -9.20 -2.49
N THR A 61 -3.24 -8.45 -3.58
CA THR A 61 -3.42 -8.96 -4.93
C THR A 61 -2.10 -8.85 -5.67
N VAL A 62 -1.60 -9.98 -6.18
CA VAL A 62 -0.26 -10.10 -6.77
C VAL A 62 -0.39 -10.76 -8.12
N THR A 63 0.31 -10.27 -9.14
CA THR A 63 0.34 -10.98 -10.44
C THR A 63 0.86 -12.40 -10.27
N THR A 64 0.24 -13.39 -10.93
CA THR A 64 0.64 -14.80 -10.86
C THR A 64 2.12 -14.98 -11.25
N THR A 65 2.57 -14.25 -12.27
CA THR A 65 3.99 -14.20 -12.69
C THR A 65 4.96 -13.74 -11.61
N LEU A 66 4.52 -12.93 -10.65
CA LEU A 66 5.33 -12.52 -9.51
C LEU A 66 5.23 -13.55 -8.38
N VAL A 67 4.06 -14.17 -8.16
CA VAL A 67 3.88 -15.27 -7.20
C VAL A 67 4.84 -16.41 -7.49
N ASP A 68 5.04 -16.79 -8.75
CA ASP A 68 5.96 -17.86 -9.16
C ASP A 68 7.45 -17.59 -8.85
N LYS A 69 7.77 -16.33 -8.50
CA LYS A 69 9.11 -15.86 -8.11
C LYS A 69 9.25 -15.68 -6.60
N LEU A 70 8.17 -15.76 -5.84
CA LEU A 70 8.21 -15.63 -4.39
C LEU A 70 8.82 -16.89 -3.78
N LYS A 71 9.67 -16.72 -2.75
CA LYS A 71 10.18 -17.85 -1.96
C LYS A 71 9.13 -18.38 -0.98
N LYS A 72 8.22 -17.52 -0.54
CA LYS A 72 7.13 -17.81 0.39
C LYS A 72 5.93 -16.96 -0.02
N PHE A 73 4.72 -17.50 0.13
CA PHE A 73 3.51 -16.71 -0.06
C PHE A 73 3.41 -15.59 0.99
N PRO A 74 2.61 -14.54 0.70
CA PRO A 74 2.31 -13.53 1.70
C PRO A 74 1.73 -14.15 2.98
N VAL A 75 2.12 -13.57 4.11
CA VAL A 75 1.80 -14.08 5.45
C VAL A 75 0.98 -13.02 6.19
N GLY A 76 -0.18 -13.43 6.70
CA GLY A 76 -0.99 -12.61 7.61
C GLY A 76 -0.39 -12.64 9.01
N ILE A 77 -0.19 -11.47 9.61
CA ILE A 77 0.25 -11.34 11.00
C ILE A 77 -0.97 -11.16 11.89
N ASN A 78 -1.90 -10.30 11.47
CA ASN A 78 -3.22 -10.12 12.04
C ASN A 78 -4.15 -9.54 10.97
N GLU A 79 -5.42 -9.35 11.30
CA GLU A 79 -6.48 -8.82 10.43
C GLU A 79 -6.20 -7.43 9.80
N ARG A 80 -5.15 -6.73 10.25
CA ARG A 80 -4.72 -5.40 9.79
C ARG A 80 -3.34 -5.42 9.14
N LEU A 81 -2.61 -6.53 9.20
CA LEU A 81 -1.21 -6.60 8.77
C LEU A 81 -0.95 -7.86 7.97
N LEU A 82 -0.64 -7.64 6.69
CA LEU A 82 -0.08 -8.65 5.79
C LEU A 82 1.37 -8.29 5.46
N PHE A 83 2.17 -9.33 5.27
CA PHE A 83 3.57 -9.21 4.92
C PHE A 83 3.91 -10.01 3.66
N MET A 84 4.67 -9.43 2.73
CA MET A 84 5.22 -10.14 1.58
C MET A 84 6.70 -9.79 1.35
N ARG A 85 7.52 -10.81 1.06
CA ARG A 85 8.95 -10.67 0.77
C ARG A 85 9.28 -11.03 -0.68
N ILE A 86 9.76 -10.06 -1.46
CA ILE A 86 10.13 -10.24 -2.87
C ILE A 86 11.65 -10.27 -3.02
N PRO A 87 12.25 -11.31 -3.61
CA PRO A 87 13.68 -11.37 -3.83
C PRO A 87 14.16 -10.38 -4.90
N LEU A 88 15.20 -9.60 -4.58
CA LEU A 88 15.91 -8.69 -5.47
C LEU A 88 17.28 -9.25 -5.88
N VAL A 89 17.87 -8.68 -6.93
CA VAL A 89 19.28 -8.94 -7.26
C VAL A 89 20.19 -8.61 -6.07
N LYS A 90 21.35 -9.27 -5.99
CA LYS A 90 22.31 -9.17 -4.87
C LYS A 90 21.84 -9.72 -3.52
N GLY A 91 20.75 -10.50 -3.47
CA GLY A 91 20.30 -11.18 -2.25
C GLY A 91 19.47 -10.32 -1.29
N ASN A 92 19.17 -9.08 -1.67
CA ASN A 92 18.28 -8.19 -0.93
C ASN A 92 16.81 -8.54 -1.21
N TYR A 93 15.91 -7.94 -0.45
CA TYR A 93 14.47 -8.13 -0.61
C TYR A 93 13.70 -6.82 -0.56
N VAL A 94 12.52 -6.81 -1.18
CA VAL A 94 11.47 -5.83 -0.88
C VAL A 94 10.52 -6.46 0.11
N ILE A 95 10.28 -5.76 1.20
CA ILE A 95 9.26 -6.11 2.17
C ILE A 95 8.10 -5.13 2.06
N LEU A 96 6.91 -5.68 1.90
CA LEU A 96 5.64 -4.97 2.02
C LEU A 96 5.03 -5.35 3.36
N GLY A 97 4.99 -4.44 4.34
CA GLY A 97 4.43 -4.69 5.68
C GLY A 97 5.36 -4.33 6.85
N ILE A 98 5.25 -5.09 7.96
CA ILE A 98 5.89 -4.85 9.28
C ILE A 98 7.34 -4.43 9.18
N ILE A 99 7.68 -3.27 9.76
CA ILE A 99 8.99 -2.63 9.60
C ILE A 99 10.03 -3.12 10.62
N ARG A 100 9.58 -3.60 11.79
CA ARG A 100 10.48 -3.98 12.90
C ARG A 100 11.34 -5.18 12.49
N ASN A 101 12.65 -5.07 12.71
CA ASN A 101 13.66 -6.11 12.42
C ASN A 101 13.94 -6.43 10.95
N ILE A 102 13.58 -5.54 10.02
CA ILE A 102 14.02 -5.68 8.62
C ILE A 102 15.50 -5.27 8.49
N PRO A 103 16.37 -6.12 7.89
CA PRO A 103 17.75 -5.76 7.62
C PRO A 103 17.88 -4.41 6.92
N ARG A 104 18.83 -3.60 7.37
CA ARG A 104 19.07 -2.29 6.77
C ARG A 104 19.40 -2.40 5.29
N ALA A 105 19.94 -3.52 4.79
CA ALA A 105 20.22 -3.73 3.36
C ALA A 105 18.95 -3.93 2.52
N ASP A 106 17.87 -4.44 3.10
CA ASP A 106 16.61 -4.71 2.41
C ASP A 106 15.80 -3.43 2.18
N LYS A 107 15.14 -3.36 1.02
CA LYS A 107 14.20 -2.29 0.67
C LYS A 107 12.87 -2.55 1.37
N VAL A 108 12.21 -1.48 1.78
CA VAL A 108 10.91 -1.55 2.46
C VAL A 108 9.96 -0.59 1.79
N ILE A 109 8.75 -1.08 1.53
CA ILE A 109 7.62 -0.29 1.06
C ILE A 109 6.48 -0.59 2.02
N VAL A 110 5.92 0.43 2.66
CA VAL A 110 4.74 0.28 3.51
C VAL A 110 3.60 1.01 2.81
N VAL A 111 2.46 0.34 2.68
CA VAL A 111 1.29 0.88 1.99
C VAL A 111 0.09 0.59 2.86
N ASP A 112 -0.60 1.64 3.28
CA ASP A 112 -1.84 1.47 4.04
C ASP A 112 -2.64 2.78 4.12
N ASP A 113 -3.88 2.65 4.61
CA ASP A 113 -4.63 3.75 5.18
C ASP A 113 -4.21 3.97 6.64
N PHE A 114 -3.49 5.06 6.87
CA PHE A 114 -3.00 5.40 8.20
C PHE A 114 -3.98 6.25 9.01
N ASN A 115 -5.13 6.62 8.44
CA ASN A 115 -6.05 7.59 9.02
C ASN A 115 -5.35 8.89 9.45
N ALA A 116 -4.30 9.26 8.71
CA ALA A 116 -3.35 10.30 9.07
C ALA A 116 -3.33 11.41 8.03
N ARG A 117 -3.25 12.66 8.45
CA ARG A 117 -2.97 13.80 7.59
C ARG A 117 -1.61 14.33 8.00
N VAL A 118 -0.60 14.22 7.14
CA VAL A 118 0.77 14.65 7.45
C VAL A 118 1.02 16.14 7.17
N GLY A 119 0.10 16.79 6.46
CA GLY A 119 0.22 18.21 6.14
C GLY A 119 1.25 18.54 5.06
N ARG A 120 1.80 19.75 5.14
CA ARG A 120 2.72 20.35 4.15
C ARG A 120 3.94 21.03 4.78
N ASP A 121 4.20 20.80 6.06
CA ASP A 121 5.27 21.48 6.80
C ASP A 121 6.62 20.78 6.59
N PHE A 122 7.14 20.87 5.36
CA PHE A 122 8.41 20.27 4.97
C PHE A 122 9.64 21.01 5.52
N ASN A 123 9.45 22.19 6.12
CA ASN A 123 10.53 22.92 6.80
C ASN A 123 10.84 22.28 8.16
N THR A 124 9.80 21.81 8.86
CA THR A 124 9.95 21.08 10.13
C THR A 124 10.29 19.61 9.91
N TRP A 125 9.66 18.95 8.93
CA TRP A 125 9.76 17.50 8.75
C TRP A 125 10.61 17.11 7.54
N THR A 126 11.72 16.41 7.79
CA THR A 126 12.64 15.94 6.74
C THR A 126 12.13 14.71 5.98
N VAL A 127 11.09 14.05 6.51
CA VAL A 127 10.50 12.80 5.99
C VAL A 127 9.38 13.03 4.98
N ILE A 128 8.97 14.27 4.74
CA ILE A 128 7.99 14.65 3.72
C ILE A 128 8.62 15.55 2.66
N GLY A 129 8.01 15.59 1.48
CA GLY A 129 8.35 16.53 0.42
C GLY A 129 7.53 17.81 0.48
N ASN A 130 7.93 18.77 -0.35
CA ASN A 130 7.34 20.10 -0.48
C ASN A 130 5.96 20.15 -1.17
N HIS A 131 5.37 18.99 -1.49
CA HIS A 131 4.11 18.88 -2.21
C HIS A 131 2.98 18.21 -1.40
N GLY A 132 3.12 18.13 -0.07
CA GLY A 132 2.06 17.71 0.85
C GLY A 132 0.81 18.61 0.81
N LEU A 133 -0.27 18.18 1.48
CA LEU A 133 -1.57 18.85 1.48
C LEU A 133 -2.15 18.98 2.89
N GLY A 134 -2.89 20.08 3.12
CA GLY A 134 -3.64 20.30 4.35
C GLY A 134 -2.77 20.57 5.58
N LYS A 135 -3.39 20.44 6.76
CA LYS A 135 -2.73 20.54 8.07
C LYS A 135 -2.47 19.14 8.63
N CYS A 136 -1.41 19.02 9.42
CA CYS A 136 -1.12 17.79 10.15
C CYS A 136 -2.20 17.54 11.22
N ASN A 137 -2.64 16.29 11.41
CA ASN A 137 -3.48 15.89 12.55
C ASN A 137 -2.68 15.04 13.57
N SER A 138 -3.29 14.63 14.69
CA SER A 138 -2.63 13.82 15.73
C SER A 138 -2.04 12.52 15.17
N ASN A 139 -2.80 11.78 14.36
CA ASN A 139 -2.31 10.57 13.69
C ASN A 139 -1.16 10.88 12.71
N GLY A 140 -1.22 12.02 12.02
CA GLY A 140 -0.15 12.54 11.17
C GLY A 140 1.13 12.79 11.94
N MET A 141 1.04 13.37 13.13
CA MET A 141 2.19 13.60 14.00
C MET A 141 2.87 12.29 14.38
N LEU A 142 2.09 11.29 14.82
CA LEU A 142 2.60 9.96 15.15
C LEU A 142 3.24 9.27 13.93
N LEU A 143 2.61 9.40 12.76
CA LEU A 143 3.13 8.85 11.51
C LEU A 143 4.47 9.50 11.13
N LEU A 144 4.60 10.81 11.30
CA LEU A 144 5.82 11.56 10.99
C LEU A 144 6.96 11.18 11.95
N GLN A 145 6.69 11.09 13.26
CA GLN A 145 7.65 10.63 14.27
C GLN A 145 8.14 9.21 13.97
N MET A 146 7.22 8.30 13.67
CA MET A 146 7.56 6.93 13.26
C MET A 146 8.41 6.91 11.98
N CYS A 147 8.11 7.77 11.01
CA CYS A 147 8.91 7.87 9.79
C CYS A 147 10.34 8.35 10.07
N GLU A 148 10.54 9.31 10.97
CA GLU A 148 11.87 9.76 11.37
C GLU A 148 12.66 8.66 12.08
N GLU A 149 12.04 8.01 13.07
CA GLU A 149 12.65 6.92 13.83
C GLU A 149 13.08 5.76 12.92
N LEU A 150 12.20 5.35 12.00
CA LEU A 150 12.42 4.20 11.12
C LEU A 150 13.13 4.58 9.81
N ARG A 151 13.52 5.84 9.63
CA ARG A 151 14.14 6.41 8.42
C ARG A 151 13.33 6.10 7.16
N LEU A 152 12.02 6.27 7.26
CA LEU A 152 11.06 6.22 6.17
C LEU A 152 10.70 7.63 5.69
N CYS A 153 10.10 7.71 4.52
CA CYS A 153 9.64 8.96 3.96
C CYS A 153 8.29 8.79 3.26
N VAL A 154 7.46 9.84 3.34
CA VAL A 154 6.08 9.85 2.86
C VAL A 154 6.05 10.25 1.38
N THR A 155 6.08 9.26 0.49
CA THR A 155 6.34 9.51 -0.93
C THR A 155 5.22 10.27 -1.65
N ASN A 156 3.98 10.21 -1.15
CA ASN A 156 2.83 10.97 -1.66
C ASN A 156 3.09 12.50 -1.68
N THR A 157 3.96 12.98 -0.81
CA THR A 157 4.26 14.41 -0.63
C THR A 157 5.43 14.91 -1.48
N MET A 158 6.08 14.03 -2.26
CA MET A 158 7.34 14.34 -2.97
C MET A 158 7.16 14.80 -4.41
N PHE A 159 5.98 14.66 -5.00
CA PHE A 159 5.77 14.91 -6.43
C PHE A 159 4.84 16.10 -6.69
N GLN A 160 5.26 17.01 -7.55
CA GLN A 160 4.45 18.14 -7.98
C GLN A 160 3.29 17.65 -8.85
N GLN A 161 2.07 17.76 -8.35
CA GLN A 161 0.85 17.33 -9.03
C GLN A 161 -0.35 18.17 -8.61
N LYS A 162 -1.40 18.22 -9.43
CA LYS A 162 -2.70 18.82 -9.05
C LYS A 162 -3.31 18.05 -7.88
N ASN A 163 -3.98 18.73 -6.94
CA ASN A 163 -4.53 18.11 -5.71
C ASN A 163 -5.45 16.92 -5.97
N LYS A 164 -6.23 16.95 -7.06
CA LYS A 164 -7.11 15.85 -7.49
C LYS A 164 -6.38 14.51 -7.72
N PHE A 165 -5.05 14.54 -7.88
CA PHE A 165 -4.18 13.38 -8.09
C PHE A 165 -3.42 12.96 -6.82
N LYS A 166 -3.66 13.63 -5.69
CA LYS A 166 -3.03 13.36 -4.39
C LYS A 166 -4.02 12.88 -3.35
N THR A 167 -5.24 13.40 -3.38
CA THR A 167 -6.27 13.15 -2.36
C THR A 167 -6.97 11.82 -2.57
N THR A 168 -7.09 11.05 -1.50
CA THR A 168 -7.53 9.65 -1.50
C THR A 168 -8.93 9.48 -0.95
N TRP A 169 -9.31 10.29 0.04
CA TRP A 169 -10.61 10.17 0.71
C TRP A 169 -11.37 11.50 0.75
N MET A 170 -12.70 11.45 0.76
CA MET A 170 -13.57 12.62 0.87
C MET A 170 -14.36 12.56 2.17
N HIS A 171 -14.21 13.60 2.99
CA HIS A 171 -14.93 13.68 4.25
C HIS A 171 -16.46 13.74 4.03
N PRO A 172 -17.27 12.86 4.66
CA PRO A 172 -18.70 12.75 4.39
C PRO A 172 -19.48 14.05 4.65
N ALA A 173 -19.17 14.76 5.73
CA ALA A 173 -19.86 16.00 6.09
C ALA A 173 -19.34 17.21 5.29
N SER A 174 -18.08 17.60 5.48
CA SER A 174 -17.49 18.79 4.84
C SER A 174 -17.27 18.67 3.32
N LYS A 175 -17.32 17.46 2.74
CA LYS A 175 -16.97 17.17 1.33
C LYS A 175 -15.55 17.58 0.95
N GLU A 176 -14.68 17.81 1.94
CA GLU A 176 -13.27 18.09 1.70
C GLU A 176 -12.49 16.82 1.38
N TRP A 177 -11.55 16.95 0.44
CA TRP A 177 -10.68 15.86 0.04
C TRP A 177 -9.38 15.87 0.84
N HIS A 178 -8.99 14.72 1.38
CA HIS A 178 -7.79 14.52 2.19
C HIS A 178 -6.90 13.41 1.62
N ILE A 179 -5.67 13.34 2.12
CA ILE A 179 -4.76 12.21 1.91
C ILE A 179 -4.75 11.43 3.21
N LEU A 180 -5.15 10.16 3.18
CA LEU A 180 -5.10 9.23 4.32
C LEU A 180 -4.27 7.97 3.99
N ASP A 181 -4.28 7.58 2.71
CA ASP A 181 -3.55 6.43 2.19
C ASP A 181 -2.14 6.84 1.74
N TYR A 182 -1.12 6.22 2.32
CA TYR A 182 0.28 6.55 2.06
C TYR A 182 1.09 5.37 1.56
N ILE A 183 2.10 5.71 0.76
CA ILE A 183 3.18 4.81 0.37
C ILE A 183 4.45 5.35 1.03
N LEU A 184 4.98 4.60 1.98
CA LEU A 184 6.21 4.92 2.71
C LEU A 184 7.35 4.07 2.18
N VAL A 185 8.52 4.67 2.01
CA VAL A 185 9.75 3.94 1.64
C VAL A 185 10.91 4.41 2.48
N ARG A 186 11.98 3.62 2.56
CA ARG A 186 13.21 4.09 3.22
C ARG A 186 13.74 5.36 2.53
N VAL A 187 14.20 6.33 3.31
CA VAL A 187 14.74 7.61 2.82
C VAL A 187 15.80 7.39 1.73
N ARG A 188 16.71 6.42 1.94
CA ARG A 188 17.77 6.07 0.97
C ARG A 188 17.25 5.52 -0.36
N ASP A 189 16.08 4.89 -0.34
CA ASP A 189 15.46 4.20 -1.47
C ASP A 189 14.44 5.09 -2.20
N ARG A 190 14.25 6.34 -1.75
CA ARG A 190 13.27 7.30 -2.33
C ARG A 190 13.41 7.49 -3.84
N ARG A 191 14.64 7.39 -4.38
CA ARG A 191 14.94 7.54 -5.81
C ARG A 191 14.36 6.41 -6.67
N ASP A 192 14.01 5.27 -6.08
CA ASP A 192 13.35 4.19 -6.80
C ASP A 192 11.88 4.52 -7.08
N VAL A 193 11.26 5.39 -6.28
CA VAL A 193 9.88 5.82 -6.48
C VAL A 193 9.85 6.91 -7.54
N GLN A 194 9.32 6.58 -8.71
CA GLN A 194 9.28 7.49 -9.86
C GLN A 194 8.10 8.45 -9.81
N CYS A 195 6.99 8.01 -9.20
CA CYS A 195 5.76 8.79 -9.07
C CYS A 195 4.82 8.09 -8.08
N VAL A 196 4.11 8.88 -7.27
CA VAL A 196 2.91 8.44 -6.54
C VAL A 196 1.75 9.30 -6.99
N ARG A 197 0.63 8.67 -7.35
CA ARG A 197 -0.55 9.35 -7.89
C ARG A 197 -1.83 8.54 -7.62
N VAL A 198 -2.91 9.25 -7.35
CA VAL A 198 -4.27 8.70 -7.25
C VAL A 198 -4.87 8.42 -8.63
N LEU A 199 -5.47 7.24 -8.79
CA LEU A 199 -6.23 6.84 -9.97
C LEU A 199 -7.69 7.26 -9.81
N ARG A 200 -8.12 8.29 -10.54
CA ARG A 200 -9.47 8.89 -10.37
C ARG A 200 -10.60 8.14 -11.07
N GLY A 201 -10.29 7.21 -11.97
CA GLY A 201 -11.27 6.48 -12.77
C GLY A 201 -11.45 5.03 -12.33
N THR A 202 -10.99 4.67 -11.14
CA THR A 202 -11.16 3.33 -10.57
C THR A 202 -12.55 3.21 -9.93
N GLU A 203 -13.27 2.16 -10.28
CA GLU A 203 -14.58 1.85 -9.70
C GLU A 203 -14.46 0.62 -8.80
N CYS A 204 -14.15 0.86 -7.53
CA CYS A 204 -13.91 -0.19 -6.53
C CYS A 204 -14.95 -0.22 -5.41
N TRP A 205 -16.10 0.46 -5.56
CA TRP A 205 -17.18 0.54 -4.56
C TRP A 205 -16.69 0.97 -3.16
N THR A 206 -15.82 1.99 -3.13
CA THR A 206 -15.23 2.55 -1.92
C THR A 206 -15.31 4.08 -2.00
N ASP A 207 -15.37 4.71 -0.83
CA ASP A 207 -15.20 6.15 -0.61
C ASP A 207 -13.73 6.62 -0.70
N HIS A 208 -12.79 5.67 -0.78
CA HIS A 208 -11.38 5.92 -1.07
C HIS A 208 -11.08 5.80 -2.57
N ARG A 209 -10.00 6.47 -3.01
CA ARG A 209 -9.43 6.35 -4.34
C ARG A 209 -8.11 5.59 -4.29
N LEU A 210 -7.92 4.70 -5.27
CA LEU A 210 -6.72 3.88 -5.35
C LEU A 210 -5.45 4.73 -5.56
N VAL A 211 -4.48 4.58 -4.66
CA VAL A 211 -3.14 5.18 -4.79
C VAL A 211 -2.22 4.24 -5.55
N ARG A 212 -1.49 4.77 -6.53
CA ARG A 212 -0.49 4.02 -7.30
C ARG A 212 0.89 4.65 -7.14
N ALA A 213 1.86 3.84 -6.73
CA ALA A 213 3.28 4.13 -6.92
C ALA A 213 3.84 3.42 -8.16
N LYS A 214 4.67 4.12 -8.93
CA LYS A 214 5.58 3.50 -9.90
C LYS A 214 6.95 3.39 -9.26
N VAL A 215 7.41 2.17 -9.02
CA VAL A 215 8.68 1.89 -8.31
C VAL A 215 9.62 1.11 -9.22
N LYS A 216 10.86 1.56 -9.36
CA LYS A 216 11.92 0.88 -10.09
C LYS A 216 12.59 -0.16 -9.17
N LEU A 217 12.35 -1.43 -9.45
CA LEU A 217 12.95 -2.55 -8.71
C LEU A 217 13.71 -3.46 -9.68
N ILE A 218 14.85 -3.98 -9.24
CA ILE A 218 15.64 -4.95 -10.00
C ILE A 218 15.46 -6.33 -9.35
N THR A 219 14.55 -7.12 -9.89
CA THR A 219 14.24 -8.46 -9.38
C THR A 219 15.18 -9.52 -9.97
N LYS A 220 15.44 -10.61 -9.23
CA LYS A 220 16.18 -11.74 -9.79
C LYS A 220 15.37 -12.36 -10.93
N ARG A 221 16.03 -12.66 -12.05
CA ARG A 221 15.50 -13.63 -13.00
C ARG A 221 15.55 -15.01 -12.34
N LYS A 222 14.53 -15.84 -12.56
CA LYS A 222 14.62 -17.26 -12.23
C LYS A 222 15.64 -17.85 -13.21
N ILE A 223 16.62 -18.58 -12.69
CA ILE A 223 17.45 -19.48 -13.51
C ILE A 223 16.56 -20.69 -13.81
#